data_AF-A0A7K8X686-F1
#
_entry.id   AF-A0A7K8X686-F1
#
_cell.length_a   1.000
_cell.length_b   1.000
_cell.length_c   1.000
_cell.angle_alpha   90.00
_cell.angle_beta   90.00
_cell.angle_gamma   90.00
#
_symmetry.space_group_name_H-M   'P 1'
#
loop_
_entity.id
_entity.type
_entity.pdbx_description
1 polymer ?
#
loop_
_entity_poly.entity_id
_entity_poly.type
_entity_poly.pdbx_seq_one_letter_code
_entity_poly.pdbx_strand_id
1 'polypeptide(L)'
;ACAQGWLPPSQAALRCHSTGACFSVHLVDSSYADARSACGSRRGSLAWVSSEPELRLLLGLLAEAAAGPAPSLFWVGLRRNASACTYAERPLRGFSWEGAGGEAVPQEVPAALGRWAKEPMVSCTTLRCAGLYQTPAAAPGGGPNWGWKE
;
A
#
# COMPACT_ATOMS: atom_id res chain seq x y z
N ALA A 1 6.03 2.99 -1.47
CA ALA A 1 5.29 4.12 -2.08
C ALA A 1 4.99 5.15 -1.00
N CYS A 2 5.04 6.44 -1.33
CA CYS A 2 4.76 7.54 -0.40
C CYS A 2 3.50 8.32 -0.82
N ALA A 3 2.74 8.84 0.15
CA ALA A 3 1.70 9.84 -0.06
C ALA A 3 2.22 11.22 0.41
N GLN A 4 2.06 12.25 -0.42
CA GLN A 4 2.62 13.60 -0.21
C GLN A 4 1.67 14.68 -0.74
N GLY A 5 1.82 15.92 -0.27
CA GLY A 5 1.15 17.11 -0.81
C GLY A 5 2.06 18.01 -1.65
N TRP A 6 3.33 17.61 -1.91
CA TRP A 6 4.33 18.42 -2.58
C TRP A 6 5.15 17.60 -3.61
N LEU A 7 5.67 18.26 -4.65
CA LEU A 7 6.38 17.64 -5.80
C LEU A 7 7.91 17.59 -5.57
N PRO A 8 8.56 16.40 -5.62
CA PRO A 8 10.03 16.29 -5.52
C PRO A 8 10.76 16.41 -6.88
N PRO A 9 12.08 16.72 -6.91
CA PRO A 9 12.80 17.09 -8.13
C PRO A 9 13.47 15.97 -8.95
N SER A 10 13.35 14.68 -8.66
CA SER A 10 13.80 13.62 -9.61
C SER A 10 13.45 12.17 -9.20
N GLN A 11 13.34 11.33 -10.24
CA GLN A 11 13.15 9.86 -10.34
C GLN A 11 11.86 9.22 -9.81
N ALA A 12 11.08 9.89 -8.96
CA ALA A 12 9.77 9.37 -8.58
C ALA A 12 8.69 9.86 -9.55
N ALA A 13 8.01 8.95 -10.25
CA ALA A 13 6.77 9.30 -10.92
C ALA A 13 5.77 9.72 -9.83
N LEU A 14 5.45 11.01 -9.76
CA LEU A 14 4.39 11.53 -8.89
C LEU A 14 3.08 11.53 -9.69
N ARG A 15 1.99 11.11 -9.07
CA ARG A 15 0.63 11.22 -9.62
C ARG A 15 -0.31 11.74 -8.55
N CYS A 16 -1.15 12.70 -8.90
CA CYS A 16 -2.13 13.28 -8.00
C CYS A 16 -3.55 12.91 -8.45
N HIS A 17 -4.40 12.59 -7.49
CA HIS A 17 -5.84 12.48 -7.66
C HIS A 17 -6.47 13.87 -7.56
N SER A 18 -7.64 14.07 -8.17
CA SER A 18 -8.36 15.36 -8.16
C SER A 18 -8.81 15.81 -6.76
N THR A 19 -8.87 14.88 -5.80
CA THR A 19 -9.15 15.17 -4.38
C THR A 19 -7.94 15.70 -3.62
N GLY A 20 -6.77 15.82 -4.27
CA GLY A 20 -5.55 16.37 -3.68
C GLY A 20 -4.57 15.33 -3.11
N ALA A 21 -4.90 14.03 -3.14
CA ALA A 21 -3.97 12.97 -2.75
C ALA A 21 -2.91 12.76 -3.83
N CYS A 22 -1.61 12.92 -3.52
CA CYS A 22 -0.52 12.61 -4.44
C CYS A 22 0.34 11.44 -3.97
N PHE A 23 0.69 10.56 -4.90
CA PHE A 23 1.48 9.36 -4.67
C PHE A 23 2.79 9.40 -5.45
N SER A 24 3.85 8.88 -4.83
CA SER A 24 5.14 8.65 -5.47
C SER A 24 5.65 7.24 -5.21
N VAL A 25 6.39 6.69 -6.17
CA VAL A 25 7.00 5.35 -6.09
C VAL A 25 8.52 5.47 -6.02
N HIS A 26 9.11 4.63 -5.18
CA HIS A 26 10.54 4.56 -4.92
C HIS A 26 10.95 3.09 -4.98
N LEU A 27 11.97 2.76 -5.78
CA LEU A 27 12.41 1.39 -6.09
C LEU A 27 13.57 0.91 -5.20
N VAL A 28 13.85 1.60 -4.10
CA VAL A 28 14.93 1.26 -3.18
C VAL A 28 14.51 0.07 -2.33
N ASP A 29 15.26 -1.03 -2.41
CA ASP A 29 15.08 -2.18 -1.52
C ASP A 29 15.41 -1.76 -0.08
N SER A 30 14.42 -1.86 0.80
CA SER A 30 14.48 -1.29 2.14
C SER A 30 13.47 -1.95 3.08
N SER A 31 13.75 -1.88 4.38
CA SER A 31 12.78 -2.31 5.39
C SER A 31 11.56 -1.39 5.41
N TYR A 32 10.45 -1.85 5.98
CA TYR A 32 9.28 -1.00 6.20
C TYR A 32 9.62 0.27 6.99
N ALA A 33 10.45 0.14 8.02
CA ALA A 33 10.85 1.25 8.89
C ALA A 33 11.66 2.30 8.10
N ASP A 34 12.57 1.86 7.25
CA ASP A 34 13.37 2.73 6.40
C ASP A 34 12.50 3.42 5.34
N ALA A 35 11.61 2.68 4.70
CA ALA A 35 10.65 3.24 3.73
C ALA A 35 9.74 4.29 4.38
N ARG A 36 9.26 4.03 5.61
CA ARG A 36 8.50 4.99 6.41
C ARG A 36 9.30 6.25 6.70
N SER A 37 10.54 6.10 7.18
CA SER A 37 11.44 7.22 7.45
C SER A 37 11.71 8.04 6.19
N ALA A 38 11.97 7.39 5.06
CA ALA A 38 12.22 8.03 3.77
C ALA A 38 11.01 8.79 3.22
N CYS A 39 9.78 8.29 3.43
CA CYS A 39 8.58 9.06 3.09
C CYS A 39 8.39 10.27 4.03
N GLY A 40 8.71 10.10 5.33
CA GLY A 40 8.67 11.16 6.33
C GLY A 40 9.64 12.31 6.05
N SER A 41 10.88 12.00 5.65
CA SER A 41 11.90 13.01 5.31
C SER A 41 11.50 13.87 4.09
N ARG A 42 10.61 13.33 3.25
CA ARG A 42 10.00 14.03 2.11
C ARG A 42 8.67 14.71 2.44
N ARG A 43 8.40 14.97 3.74
CA ARG A 43 7.18 15.64 4.24
C ARG A 43 5.89 14.91 3.85
N GLY A 44 5.93 13.58 3.84
CA GLY A 44 4.76 12.73 3.62
C GLY A 44 4.70 11.55 4.56
N SER A 45 3.92 10.54 4.17
CA SER A 45 3.83 9.25 4.85
C SER A 45 3.98 8.12 3.85
N LEU A 46 4.04 6.87 4.33
CA LEU A 46 3.78 5.75 3.44
C LEU A 46 2.39 5.92 2.81
N ALA A 47 2.26 5.46 1.56
CA ALA A 47 1.02 5.62 0.82
C ALA A 47 -0.14 4.91 1.52
N TRP A 48 -1.29 5.56 1.58
CA TRP A 48 -2.55 4.98 2.05
C TRP A 48 -3.65 5.39 1.07
N VAL A 49 -4.69 4.58 0.98
CA VAL A 49 -5.78 4.79 0.02
C VAL A 49 -7.12 4.60 0.73
N SER A 50 -8.04 5.54 0.51
CA SER A 50 -9.36 5.56 1.11
C SER A 50 -10.46 5.15 0.13
N SER A 51 -10.15 5.16 -1.17
CA SER A 51 -11.12 4.97 -2.23
C SER A 51 -10.58 4.16 -3.40
N GLU A 52 -11.47 3.57 -4.18
CA GLU A 52 -11.10 2.83 -5.39
C GLU A 52 -10.39 3.69 -6.46
N PRO A 53 -10.77 4.96 -6.71
CA PRO A 53 -10.01 5.84 -7.60
C PRO A 53 -8.56 6.05 -7.18
N GLU A 54 -8.31 6.26 -5.88
CA GLU A 54 -6.95 6.39 -5.34
C GLU A 54 -6.15 5.09 -5.49
N LEU A 55 -6.80 3.94 -5.25
CA LEU A 55 -6.19 2.62 -5.48
C LEU A 55 -5.81 2.42 -6.95
N ARG A 56 -6.70 2.76 -7.89
CA ARG A 56 -6.43 2.67 -9.33
C ARG A 56 -5.26 3.55 -9.75
N LEU A 57 -5.19 4.78 -9.21
CA LEU A 57 -4.08 5.69 -9.44
C LEU A 57 -2.75 5.10 -8.94
N LEU A 58 -2.74 4.55 -7.72
CA LEU A 58 -1.55 3.92 -7.13
C LEU A 58 -1.11 2.68 -7.93
N LEU A 59 -2.05 1.81 -8.35
CA LEU A 59 -1.77 0.62 -9.15
C LEU A 59 -1.16 0.96 -10.52
N GLY A 60 -1.68 2.00 -11.19
CA GLY A 60 -1.13 2.47 -12.46
C GLY A 60 0.29 2.99 -12.30
N LEU A 61 0.52 3.78 -11.25
CA LEU A 61 1.84 4.33 -10.95
C LEU A 61 2.90 3.24 -10.66
N LEU A 62 2.48 2.18 -9.97
CA LEU A 62 3.34 1.05 -9.65
C LEU A 62 3.62 0.18 -10.88
N ALA A 63 2.63 -0.01 -11.75
CA ALA A 63 2.83 -0.73 -13.01
C ALA A 63 3.84 -0.01 -13.93
N GLU A 64 3.80 1.32 -13.99
CA GLU A 64 4.78 2.13 -14.73
C GLU A 64 6.19 2.01 -14.12
N ALA A 65 6.30 2.01 -12.79
CA ALA A 65 7.58 1.93 -12.09
C ALA A 65 8.21 0.53 -12.10
N ALA A 66 7.38 -0.52 -12.06
CA ALA A 66 7.77 -1.91 -11.93
C ALA A 66 7.87 -2.63 -13.29
N ALA A 67 8.28 -1.94 -14.36
CA ALA A 67 8.23 -2.39 -15.77
C ALA A 67 9.07 -3.64 -16.13
N GLY A 68 9.40 -4.50 -15.17
CA GLY A 68 10.08 -5.79 -15.35
C GLY A 68 9.14 -7.01 -15.31
N PRO A 69 9.64 -8.19 -15.69
CA PRO A 69 8.88 -9.43 -15.74
C PRO A 69 8.70 -10.10 -14.37
N ALA A 70 9.20 -9.50 -13.29
CA ALA A 70 9.15 -10.05 -11.95
C ALA A 70 8.02 -9.40 -11.12
N PRO A 71 7.35 -10.15 -10.24
CA PRO A 71 6.48 -9.56 -9.25
C PRO A 71 7.23 -8.59 -8.35
N SER A 72 6.56 -7.51 -7.98
CA SER A 72 7.12 -6.45 -7.14
C SER A 72 6.26 -6.23 -5.90
N LEU A 73 6.91 -5.96 -4.77
CA LEU A 73 6.26 -5.60 -3.52
C LEU A 73 6.64 -4.16 -3.16
N PHE A 74 5.65 -3.32 -2.92
CA PHE A 74 5.86 -1.93 -2.56
C PHE A 74 5.26 -1.64 -1.19
N TRP A 75 6.10 -1.21 -0.24
CA TRP A 75 5.61 -0.82 1.09
C TRP A 75 4.59 0.31 0.99
N VAL A 76 3.49 0.15 1.72
CA VAL A 76 2.40 1.13 1.91
C VAL A 76 2.15 1.27 3.40
N GLY A 77 1.33 2.24 3.82
CA GLY A 77 1.06 2.51 5.23
C GLY A 77 0.20 1.44 5.92
N LEU A 78 0.06 0.23 5.38
CA LEU A 78 -0.80 -0.80 5.94
C LEU A 78 -0.05 -1.58 7.02
N ARG A 79 -0.54 -1.54 8.26
CA ARG A 79 0.11 -2.16 9.42
C ARG A 79 -0.92 -2.76 10.38
N ARG A 80 -0.52 -3.83 11.08
CA ARG A 80 -1.22 -4.40 12.22
C ARG A 80 -0.32 -4.33 13.45
N ASN A 81 -0.81 -3.75 14.53
CA ASN A 81 -0.06 -3.64 15.78
C ASN A 81 -0.03 -4.96 16.55
N ALA A 82 0.92 -5.08 17.49
CA ALA A 82 1.10 -6.26 18.33
C ALA A 82 -0.07 -6.56 19.28
N SER A 83 -1.08 -5.70 19.36
CA SER A 83 -2.35 -5.91 20.10
C SER A 83 -3.57 -6.10 19.20
N ALA A 84 -3.40 -5.92 17.88
CA ALA A 84 -4.46 -6.08 16.90
C ALA A 84 -4.41 -7.51 16.34
N CYS A 85 -5.55 -8.19 16.34
CA CYS A 85 -5.67 -9.57 15.86
C CYS A 85 -6.03 -9.65 14.37
N THR A 86 -5.49 -10.68 13.72
CA THR A 86 -5.91 -11.09 12.38
C THR A 86 -7.24 -11.84 12.45
N TYR A 87 -8.27 -11.31 11.79
CA TYR A 87 -9.60 -11.91 11.70
C TYR A 87 -10.13 -11.78 10.28
N ALA A 88 -10.61 -12.87 9.68
CA ALA A 88 -11.00 -12.92 8.26
C ALA A 88 -12.14 -11.96 7.93
N GLU A 89 -13.10 -11.85 8.85
CA GLU A 89 -14.29 -11.02 8.77
C GLU A 89 -14.02 -9.52 9.00
N ARG A 90 -12.87 -9.17 9.56
CA ARG A 90 -12.53 -7.75 9.80
C ARG A 90 -12.07 -7.06 8.51
N PRO A 91 -12.40 -5.77 8.33
CA PRO A 91 -11.82 -4.96 7.28
C PRO A 91 -10.29 -5.06 7.31
N LEU A 92 -9.69 -5.27 6.13
CA LEU A 92 -8.24 -5.46 5.97
C LEU A 92 -7.62 -6.48 6.93
N ARG A 93 -8.40 -7.47 7.38
CA ARG A 93 -7.96 -8.52 8.31
C ARG A 93 -7.39 -7.97 9.63
N GLY A 94 -7.83 -6.79 10.06
CA GLY A 94 -7.32 -6.13 11.27
C GLY A 94 -6.08 -5.26 11.08
N PHE A 95 -5.61 -5.08 9.84
CA PHE A 95 -4.64 -4.04 9.49
C PHE A 95 -5.33 -2.68 9.38
N SER A 96 -4.59 -1.61 9.65
CA SER A 96 -5.01 -0.21 9.52
C SER A 96 -3.98 0.63 8.78
N TRP A 97 -4.39 1.82 8.33
CA TRP A 97 -3.52 2.76 7.63
C TRP A 97 -2.77 3.67 8.61
N GLU A 98 -1.44 3.70 8.51
CA GLU A 98 -0.57 4.68 9.14
C GLU A 98 -0.56 5.97 8.28
N GLY A 99 -1.33 6.98 8.67
CA GLY A 99 -1.31 8.28 7.98
C GLY A 99 -2.60 9.11 8.07
N ALA A 100 -3.72 8.51 8.47
CA ALA A 100 -5.02 9.18 8.56
C ALA A 100 -5.21 9.97 9.87
N GLY A 101 -4.20 10.75 10.31
CA GLY A 101 -4.30 11.55 11.55
C GLY A 101 -4.52 10.75 12.84
N GLY A 102 -4.32 9.42 12.78
CA GLY A 102 -4.52 8.46 13.85
C GLY A 102 -4.65 7.04 13.30
N GLU A 103 -4.41 6.02 14.14
CA GLU A 103 -4.56 4.60 13.82
C GLU A 103 -6.04 4.17 13.72
N ALA A 104 -6.88 4.96 13.05
CA ALA A 104 -8.27 4.59 12.87
C ALA A 104 -8.35 3.38 11.92
N VAL A 105 -8.73 2.22 12.46
CA VAL A 105 -9.15 1.07 11.67
C VAL A 105 -10.31 1.55 10.80
N PRO A 106 -10.23 1.47 9.46
CA PRO A 106 -11.34 1.87 8.62
C PRO A 106 -12.55 1.00 8.97
N GLN A 107 -13.63 1.62 9.44
CA GLN A 107 -14.85 0.93 9.85
C GLN A 107 -15.50 0.23 8.65
N GLU A 108 -15.36 0.83 7.47
CA GLU A 108 -15.71 0.25 6.19
C GLU A 108 -14.54 0.41 5.22
N VAL A 109 -14.32 -0.61 4.41
CA VAL A 109 -13.30 -0.61 3.36
C VAL A 109 -14.00 -1.02 2.08
N PRO A 110 -13.98 -0.18 1.02
CA PRO A 110 -14.48 -0.58 -0.29
C PRO A 110 -14.01 -1.99 -0.65
N ALA A 111 -14.91 -2.84 -1.15
CA ALA A 111 -14.58 -4.24 -1.41
C ALA A 111 -13.32 -4.42 -2.27
N ALA A 112 -13.09 -3.50 -3.21
CA ALA A 112 -11.87 -3.43 -4.01
C ALA A 112 -10.59 -3.38 -3.17
N LEU A 113 -10.59 -2.65 -2.05
CA LEU A 113 -9.47 -2.52 -1.12
C LEU A 113 -9.33 -3.72 -0.16
N GLY A 114 -10.26 -4.68 -0.14
CA GLY A 114 -10.18 -5.87 0.72
C GLY A 114 -9.31 -7.01 0.18
N ARG A 115 -8.63 -6.83 -0.95
CA ARG A 115 -7.94 -7.90 -1.69
C ARG A 115 -6.55 -8.20 -1.14
N TRP A 116 -6.33 -9.44 -0.71
CA TRP A 116 -5.01 -9.96 -0.34
C TRP A 116 -4.46 -10.88 -1.43
N ALA A 117 -3.18 -10.71 -1.79
CA ALA A 117 -2.49 -11.61 -2.72
C ALA A 117 -2.23 -12.97 -2.05
N LYS A 118 -2.04 -12.94 -0.73
CA LYS A 118 -1.97 -14.09 0.16
C LYS A 118 -2.58 -13.67 1.50
N GLU A 119 -3.44 -14.49 2.08
CA GLU A 119 -4.02 -14.19 3.39
C GLU A 119 -2.91 -14.03 4.45
N PRO A 120 -3.01 -12.99 5.32
CA PRO A 120 -1.97 -12.68 6.29
C PRO A 120 -1.92 -13.74 7.39
N MET A 121 -0.78 -13.82 8.09
CA MET A 121 -0.63 -14.76 9.19
C MET A 121 -1.65 -14.47 10.30
N VAL A 122 -2.36 -15.50 10.77
CA VAL A 122 -3.23 -15.38 11.93
C VAL A 122 -2.36 -15.15 13.17
N SER A 123 -2.45 -13.97 13.75
CA SER A 123 -1.69 -13.59 14.95
C SER A 123 -2.39 -12.45 15.69
N CYS A 124 -2.09 -12.29 16.98
CA CYS A 124 -2.59 -11.21 17.84
C CYS A 124 -1.49 -10.52 18.67
N THR A 125 -0.23 -10.92 18.49
CA THR A 125 0.88 -10.58 19.39
C THR A 125 2.09 -9.98 18.68
N THR A 126 2.09 -10.00 17.34
CA THR A 126 3.22 -9.54 16.54
C THR A 126 2.79 -8.37 15.67
N LEU A 127 3.61 -7.32 15.65
CA LEU A 127 3.50 -6.25 14.67
C LEU A 127 3.78 -6.81 13.28
N ARG A 128 2.93 -6.43 12.33
CA ARG A 128 3.05 -6.84 10.93
C ARG A 128 2.80 -5.67 10.01
N CYS A 129 3.52 -5.62 8.91
CA CYS A 129 3.43 -4.57 7.91
C CYS A 129 3.10 -5.21 6.56
N ALA A 130 2.33 -4.52 5.74
CA ALA A 130 1.97 -5.02 4.43
C ALA A 130 2.37 -4.04 3.32
N GLY A 131 2.71 -4.61 2.17
CA GLY A 131 2.93 -3.91 0.92
C GLY A 131 1.85 -4.22 -0.11
N LEU A 132 1.80 -3.41 -1.15
CA LEU A 132 1.07 -3.74 -2.37
C LEU A 132 1.94 -4.66 -3.22
N TYR A 133 1.50 -5.91 -3.36
CA TYR A 133 2.11 -6.89 -4.25
C TYR A 133 1.43 -6.82 -5.61
N GLN A 134 2.23 -6.74 -6.67
CA GLN A 134 1.75 -6.73 -8.05
C GLN A 134 2.58 -7.71 -8.88
N THR A 135 1.90 -8.53 -9.67
CA THR A 135 2.52 -9.37 -10.69
C THR A 135 2.38 -8.68 -12.05
N PRO A 136 3.31 -8.91 -12.99
CA PRO A 136 3.04 -8.61 -14.39
C PRO A 136 1.73 -9.28 -14.82
N ALA A 137 1.00 -8.66 -15.74
CA ALA A 137 -0.26 -9.22 -16.23
C ALA A 137 -0.02 -10.64 -16.78
N ALA A 138 -0.59 -11.65 -16.11
CA ALA A 138 -0.67 -12.99 -16.66
C ALA A 138 -1.73 -13.02 -17.77
N ALA A 139 -1.54 -13.93 -18.72
CA ALA A 139 -2.38 -14.17 -19.91
C ALA A 139 -3.91 -14.08 -19.66
N PRO A 140 -4.72 -13.80 -20.70
CA PRO A 140 -6.17 -13.68 -20.58
C PRO A 140 -6.77 -14.91 -19.88
N GLY A 141 -7.42 -14.69 -18.73
CA GLY A 141 -8.00 -15.73 -17.86
C GLY A 141 -7.31 -15.89 -16.50
N GLY A 142 -6.18 -15.21 -16.26
CA GLY A 142 -5.52 -15.17 -14.95
C GLY A 142 -6.30 -14.37 -13.91
N GLY A 143 -6.17 -14.77 -12.64
CA GLY A 143 -6.69 -14.01 -11.50
C GLY A 143 -6.12 -12.58 -11.42
N PRO A 144 -6.61 -11.77 -10.46
CA PRO A 144 -6.17 -10.39 -10.32
C PRO A 144 -4.66 -10.32 -10.08
N ASN A 145 -4.00 -9.41 -10.78
CA ASN A 145 -2.54 -9.26 -10.78
C ASN A 145 -2.00 -8.47 -9.58
N TRP A 146 -2.80 -8.23 -8.55
CA TRP A 146 -2.41 -7.44 -7.40
C TRP A 146 -3.10 -7.90 -6.11
N GLY A 147 -2.53 -7.57 -4.96
CA GLY A 147 -3.16 -7.71 -3.65
C GLY A 147 -2.24 -7.24 -2.53
N TRP A 148 -2.77 -7.08 -1.32
CA TRP A 148 -1.94 -6.85 -0.14
C TRP A 148 -1.13 -8.09 0.21
N LYS A 149 0.09 -7.88 0.72
CA LYS A 149 0.97 -8.95 1.17
C LYS A 149 1.78 -8.49 2.38
N GLU A 150 1.72 -9.28 3.45
CA GLU A 150 2.56 -9.16 4.65
C GLU A 150 4.00 -9.62 4.40
#